data_AF-A0A1G0JYC2-F1
#
_entry.id   AF-A0A1G0JYC2-F1
#
_cell.length_a   1.000
_cell.length_b   1.000
_cell.length_c   1.000
_cell.angle_alpha   90.00
_cell.angle_beta   90.00
_cell.angle_gamma   90.00
#
_symmetry.space_group_name_H-M   'P 1'
#
loop_
_entity.id
_entity.type
_entity.pdbx_description
1 polymer ?
#
loop_
_entity_poly.entity_id
_entity_poly.type
_entity_poly.pdbx_seq_one_letter_code
_entity_poly.pdbx_strand_id
1 'polypeptide(L)'
;MHFNTGRKQSAAHIFKRVESMRNSGGYARSAAARRATRHPNRDALKKEYMRVWRQKNPEKVKAAKRRSTETKRVHLTNYENNRRAGKLQATPRWANLDYIAGMYEVCGLFRSIWLDLEVDHIVPLKGKNVCGLHVENNLQLLHAKDNRVKKNRWTDVLAY
;
A
#
# COMPACT_ATOMS: atom_id res chain seq x y z
N MET A 1 52.56 0.60 -34.53
CA MET A 1 51.18 0.18 -34.19
C MET A 1 51.01 0.29 -32.67
N HIS A 2 50.23 1.25 -32.18
CA HIS A 2 49.92 1.37 -30.75
C HIS A 2 48.42 1.19 -30.55
N PHE A 3 48.00 0.01 -30.08
CA PHE A 3 46.62 -0.26 -29.69
C PHE A 3 46.38 0.30 -28.29
N ASN A 4 45.65 1.41 -28.19
CA ASN A 4 45.18 1.95 -26.93
C ASN A 4 44.09 1.03 -26.37
N THR A 5 44.45 0.21 -25.38
CA THR A 5 43.53 -0.73 -24.74
C THR A 5 42.55 0.03 -23.85
N GLY A 6 41.38 0.30 -24.40
CA GLY A 6 40.27 0.92 -23.68
C GLY A 6 39.89 0.11 -22.43
N ARG A 7 40.37 0.53 -21.26
CA ARG A 7 39.98 -0.03 -19.96
C ARG A 7 38.45 0.01 -19.87
N LYS A 8 37.81 -1.15 -19.80
CA LYS A 8 36.37 -1.30 -19.56
C LYS A 8 36.03 -0.61 -18.25
N GLN A 9 35.53 0.62 -18.31
CA GLN A 9 35.14 1.38 -17.13
C GLN A 9 34.01 0.64 -16.42
N SER A 10 34.15 0.45 -15.10
CA SER A 10 33.12 -0.26 -14.33
C SER A 10 31.78 0.49 -14.42
N ALA A 11 30.66 -0.24 -14.35
CA ALA A 11 29.31 0.35 -14.39
C ALA A 11 29.11 1.51 -13.40
N ALA A 12 29.81 1.47 -12.26
CA ALA A 12 29.83 2.52 -11.26
C ALA A 12 30.52 3.82 -11.75
N HIS A 13 31.56 3.72 -12.57
CA HIS A 13 32.26 4.86 -13.16
C HIS A 13 31.39 5.52 -14.25
N ILE A 14 30.74 4.73 -15.10
CA ILE A 14 29.82 5.22 -16.14
C ILE A 14 28.64 5.98 -15.51
N PHE A 15 28.04 5.45 -14.45
CA PHE A 15 26.91 6.10 -13.79
C PHE A 15 27.31 7.40 -13.06
N LYS A 16 28.44 7.41 -12.33
CA LYS A 16 28.97 8.65 -11.71
C LYS A 16 29.28 9.74 -12.73
N ARG A 17 29.81 9.37 -13.89
CA ARG A 17 30.10 10.32 -14.99
C ARG A 17 28.81 10.93 -15.53
N VAL A 18 27.80 10.11 -15.82
CA VAL A 18 26.47 10.55 -16.28
C VAL A 18 25.75 11.42 -15.23
N GLU A 19 25.94 11.13 -13.94
CA GLU A 19 25.37 11.92 -12.84
C GLU A 19 26.08 13.28 -12.67
N SER A 20 27.42 13.33 -12.80
CA SER A 20 28.18 14.59 -12.78
C SER A 20 27.83 15.50 -13.97
N MET A 21 27.60 14.93 -15.15
CA MET A 21 27.17 15.65 -16.37
C MET A 21 25.75 16.22 -16.25
N ARG A 22 24.92 15.63 -15.37
CA ARG A 22 23.57 16.13 -15.06
C ARG A 22 23.58 17.30 -14.09
N ASN A 23 24.54 17.35 -13.16
CA ASN A 23 24.66 18.42 -12.17
C ASN A 23 25.44 19.65 -12.70
N SER A 24 26.22 19.53 -13.76
CA SER A 24 26.99 20.64 -14.37
C SER A 24 26.15 21.59 -15.25
N GLY A 25 24.85 21.72 -15.00
CA GLY A 25 23.99 22.79 -15.54
C GLY A 25 23.72 22.80 -17.07
N GLY A 26 24.28 21.87 -17.84
CA GLY A 26 24.34 21.95 -19.31
C GLY A 26 23.42 21.04 -20.13
N TYR A 27 22.47 20.30 -19.55
CA TYR A 27 21.64 19.35 -20.31
C TYR A 27 20.17 19.79 -20.44
N ALA A 28 19.89 20.39 -21.60
CA ALA A 28 18.61 20.54 -22.31
C ALA A 28 17.30 20.40 -21.50
N ARG A 29 16.56 21.52 -21.44
CA ARG A 29 15.25 21.67 -20.78
C ARG A 29 14.09 20.91 -21.46
N SER A 30 14.30 20.21 -22.57
CA SER A 30 13.22 19.55 -23.33
C SER A 30 13.11 18.04 -23.08
N ALA A 31 11.88 17.51 -23.09
CA ALA A 31 11.59 16.09 -22.89
C ALA A 31 12.22 15.19 -23.98
N ALA A 32 12.42 15.72 -25.20
CA ALA A 32 13.07 15.04 -26.31
C ALA A 32 14.55 14.73 -26.02
N ALA A 33 15.31 15.68 -25.48
CA ALA A 33 16.71 15.48 -25.12
C ALA A 33 16.89 14.47 -23.96
N ARG A 34 15.92 14.41 -23.05
CA ARG A 34 15.88 13.41 -21.96
C ARG A 34 15.62 11.98 -22.49
N ARG A 35 14.86 11.83 -23.58
CA ARG A 35 14.67 10.53 -24.24
C ARG A 35 15.90 10.13 -25.05
N ALA A 36 16.50 11.05 -25.81
CA ALA A 36 17.66 10.79 -26.65
C ALA A 36 18.93 10.37 -25.86
N THR A 37 19.08 10.85 -24.62
CA THR A 37 20.20 10.50 -23.73
C THR A 37 19.95 9.29 -22.83
N ARG A 38 18.78 8.63 -22.96
CA ARG A 38 18.42 7.49 -22.13
C ARG A 38 19.20 6.26 -22.60
N HIS A 39 20.26 5.91 -21.88
CA HIS A 39 21.04 4.70 -22.14
C HIS A 39 20.11 3.48 -22.17
N PRO A 40 20.17 2.62 -23.21
CA PRO A 40 19.25 1.49 -23.37
C PRO A 40 19.28 0.53 -22.18
N ASN A 41 20.41 0.46 -21.46
CA ASN A 41 20.59 -0.37 -20.27
C ASN A 41 20.52 0.39 -18.92
N ARG A 42 19.92 1.60 -18.90
CA ARG A 42 19.90 2.47 -17.71
C ARG A 42 19.33 1.79 -16.47
N ASP A 43 18.27 1.00 -16.63
CA ASP A 43 17.57 0.39 -15.51
C ASP A 43 18.39 -0.76 -14.90
N ALA A 44 19.08 -1.57 -15.72
CA ALA A 44 20.01 -2.58 -15.22
C ALA A 44 21.24 -1.95 -14.54
N LEU A 45 21.81 -0.90 -15.14
CA LEU A 45 22.93 -0.15 -14.55
C LEU A 45 22.56 0.46 -13.19
N LYS A 46 21.35 1.05 -13.09
CA LYS A 46 20.82 1.58 -11.85
C LYS A 46 20.62 0.47 -10.81
N LYS A 47 20.08 -0.68 -11.21
CA LYS A 47 19.87 -1.84 -10.31
C LYS A 47 21.19 -2.33 -9.73
N GLU A 48 22.21 -2.47 -10.57
CA GLU A 48 23.54 -2.93 -10.17
C GLU A 48 24.25 -1.90 -9.27
N TYR A 49 24.17 -0.61 -9.63
CA TYR A 49 24.66 0.47 -8.78
C TYR A 49 24.01 0.44 -7.39
N MET A 50 22.68 0.31 -7.32
CA MET A 50 21.95 0.24 -6.05
C MET A 50 22.32 -1.01 -5.25
N ARG A 51 22.63 -2.14 -5.90
CA ARG A 51 23.12 -3.36 -5.24
C ARG A 51 24.45 -3.09 -4.54
N VAL A 52 25.44 -2.55 -5.26
CA VAL A 52 26.75 -2.22 -4.72
C VAL A 52 26.65 -1.13 -3.64
N TRP A 53 25.81 -0.12 -3.84
CA TRP A 53 25.58 0.92 -2.84
C TRP A 53 25.00 0.36 -1.54
N ARG A 54 24.02 -0.55 -1.61
CA ARG A 54 23.44 -1.21 -0.42
C ARG A 54 24.46 -2.05 0.33
N GLN A 55 25.33 -2.78 -0.39
CA GLN A 55 26.42 -3.56 0.21
C GLN A 55 27.45 -2.68 0.93
N LYS A 56 27.78 -1.53 0.35
CA LYS A 56 28.74 -0.57 0.94
C LYS A 56 28.15 0.34 2.01
N ASN A 57 26.82 0.41 2.12
CA ASN A 57 26.12 1.28 3.08
C ASN A 57 25.08 0.49 3.92
N PRO A 58 25.46 -0.63 4.57
CA PRO A 58 24.51 -1.50 5.27
C PRO A 58 23.79 -0.76 6.39
N GLU A 59 24.50 0.09 7.14
CA GLU A 59 23.91 0.89 8.23
C GLU A 59 22.85 1.89 7.72
N LYS A 60 23.10 2.56 6.58
CA LYS A 60 22.11 3.48 6.00
C LYS A 60 20.86 2.75 5.53
N VAL A 61 21.02 1.57 4.94
CA VAL A 61 19.89 0.72 4.51
C VAL A 61 19.10 0.25 5.72
N LYS A 62 19.78 -0.22 6.78
CA LYS A 62 19.15 -0.65 8.03
C LYS A 62 18.39 0.48 8.71
N ALA A 63 19.00 1.67 8.81
CA ALA A 63 18.37 2.86 9.37
C ALA A 63 17.13 3.30 8.57
N ALA A 64 17.22 3.33 7.24
CA ALA A 64 16.08 3.64 6.37
C ALA A 64 14.96 2.60 6.49
N LYS A 65 15.30 1.30 6.53
CA LYS A 65 14.34 0.22 6.75
C LYS A 65 13.66 0.36 8.11
N ARG A 66 14.43 0.57 9.18
CA ARG A 66 13.92 0.79 10.53
C ARG A 66 12.95 1.97 10.56
N ARG A 67 13.32 3.11 9.97
CA ARG A 67 12.45 4.29 9.88
C ARG A 67 11.16 3.97 9.14
N SER A 68 11.24 3.31 7.99
CA SER A 68 10.06 2.92 7.21
C SER A 68 9.15 1.96 7.98
N THR A 69 9.72 0.97 8.66
CA THR A 69 8.97 0.03 9.51
C THR A 69 8.30 0.76 10.67
N GLU A 70 9.00 1.67 11.35
CA GLU A 70 8.46 2.44 12.46
C GLU A 70 7.30 3.33 12.01
N THR A 71 7.48 4.12 10.94
CA THR A 71 6.42 4.96 10.40
C THR A 71 5.21 4.13 9.95
N LYS A 72 5.45 2.98 9.30
CA LYS A 72 4.38 2.06 8.90
C LYS A 72 3.65 1.52 10.11
N ARG A 73 4.36 1.13 11.17
CA ARG A 73 3.78 0.64 12.42
C ARG A 73 2.88 1.69 13.05
N VAL A 74 3.37 2.92 13.24
CA VAL A 74 2.60 4.04 13.79
C VAL A 74 1.33 4.29 12.97
N HIS A 75 1.45 4.30 11.63
CA HIS A 75 0.30 4.48 10.75
C HIS A 75 -0.74 3.36 10.91
N LEU A 76 -0.31 2.09 10.96
CA LEU A 76 -1.21 0.95 11.14
C LEU A 76 -1.89 0.99 12.51
N THR A 77 -1.16 1.28 13.58
CA THR A 77 -1.73 1.43 14.93
C THR A 77 -2.76 2.55 14.98
N ASN A 78 -2.45 3.72 14.39
CA ASN A 78 -3.41 4.84 14.34
C ASN A 78 -4.65 4.48 13.53
N TYR A 79 -4.50 3.78 12.42
CA TYR A 79 -5.62 3.30 11.61
C TYR A 79 -6.53 2.35 12.40
N GLU A 80 -5.96 1.38 13.10
CA GLU A 80 -6.70 0.43 13.94
C GLU A 80 -7.41 1.12 15.10
N ASN A 81 -6.74 2.06 15.78
CA ASN A 81 -7.32 2.85 16.86
C ASN A 81 -8.51 3.68 16.36
N ASN A 82 -8.36 4.38 15.24
CA ASN A 82 -9.43 5.18 14.63
C ASN A 82 -10.62 4.33 14.13
N ARG A 83 -10.35 3.11 13.70
CA ARG A 83 -11.40 2.14 13.34
C ARG A 83 -12.14 1.66 14.60
N ARG A 84 -11.42 1.29 15.65
CA ARG A 84 -12.00 0.85 16.93
C ARG A 84 -12.83 1.95 17.58
N ALA A 85 -12.29 3.16 17.68
CA ALA A 85 -12.99 4.32 18.24
C ALA A 85 -14.28 4.62 17.46
N GLY A 86 -14.22 4.63 16.13
CA GLY A 86 -15.41 4.83 15.29
C GLY A 86 -16.46 3.73 15.46
N LYS A 87 -16.04 2.46 15.60
CA LYS A 87 -16.96 1.35 15.89
C LYS A 87 -17.64 1.53 17.24
N LEU A 88 -16.88 1.87 18.29
CA LEU A 88 -17.42 2.13 19.63
C LEU A 88 -18.42 3.30 19.63
N GLN A 89 -18.08 4.41 18.97
CA GLN A 89 -18.98 5.57 18.85
C GLN A 89 -20.27 5.22 18.09
N ALA A 90 -20.19 4.34 17.10
CA ALA A 90 -21.35 3.88 16.37
C ALA A 90 -22.14 2.79 17.10
N THR A 91 -21.66 2.27 18.24
CA THR A 91 -22.34 1.20 19.00
C THR A 91 -23.18 1.83 20.11
N PRO A 92 -24.50 1.98 19.94
CA PRO A 92 -25.36 2.52 20.98
C PRO A 92 -25.49 1.54 22.16
N ARG A 93 -25.85 2.06 23.36
CA ARG A 93 -26.02 1.23 24.57
C ARG A 93 -27.07 0.14 24.46
N TRP A 94 -28.04 0.33 23.57
CA TRP A 94 -29.13 -0.63 23.33
C TRP A 94 -28.80 -1.68 22.27
N ALA A 95 -27.62 -1.62 21.64
CA ALA A 95 -27.20 -2.63 20.66
C ALA A 95 -27.15 -4.02 21.29
N ASN A 96 -27.65 -5.03 20.58
CA ASN A 96 -27.57 -6.40 21.02
C ASN A 96 -26.18 -6.99 20.71
N LEU A 97 -25.28 -6.89 21.68
CA LEU A 97 -23.89 -7.34 21.52
C LEU A 97 -23.77 -8.85 21.33
N ASP A 98 -24.67 -9.63 21.92
CA ASP A 98 -24.69 -11.09 21.78
C ASP A 98 -25.07 -11.49 20.36
N TYR A 99 -26.06 -10.83 19.77
CA TYR A 99 -26.43 -11.05 18.36
C TYR A 99 -25.28 -10.66 17.42
N ILE A 100 -24.64 -9.51 17.68
CA ILE A 100 -23.48 -9.06 16.90
C ILE A 100 -22.35 -10.10 16.98
N ALA A 101 -22.06 -10.63 18.17
CA ALA A 101 -21.07 -11.67 18.36
C ALA A 101 -21.43 -12.96 17.59
N GLY A 102 -22.69 -13.40 17.71
CA GLY A 102 -23.22 -14.55 16.97
C GLY A 102 -23.09 -14.42 15.46
N MET A 103 -23.29 -13.22 14.89
CA MET A 103 -23.07 -12.98 13.46
C MET A 103 -21.61 -13.22 13.04
N TYR A 104 -20.63 -12.83 13.87
CA TYR A 104 -19.21 -13.12 13.60
C TYR A 104 -18.88 -14.61 13.74
N GLU A 105 -19.50 -15.31 14.68
CA GLU A 105 -19.34 -16.76 14.86
C GLU A 105 -19.91 -17.53 13.66
N VAL A 106 -21.13 -17.21 13.25
CA VAL A 106 -21.77 -17.78 12.05
C VAL A 106 -20.94 -17.51 10.80
N CYS A 107 -20.40 -16.30 10.66
CA CYS A 107 -19.46 -15.98 9.58
C CYS A 107 -18.22 -16.90 9.62
N GLY A 108 -17.66 -17.15 10.81
CA GLY A 108 -16.53 -18.04 11.01
C GLY A 108 -16.85 -19.50 10.61
N LEU A 109 -18.03 -19.98 10.99
CA LEU A 109 -18.52 -21.30 10.61
C LEU A 109 -18.63 -21.43 9.07
N PHE A 110 -19.25 -20.45 8.40
CA PHE A 110 -19.33 -20.47 6.93
C PHE A 110 -17.95 -20.47 6.26
N ARG A 111 -16.99 -19.71 6.80
CA ARG A 111 -15.61 -19.71 6.30
C ARG A 111 -14.93 -21.08 6.49
N SER A 112 -15.23 -21.80 7.56
CA SER A 112 -14.69 -23.16 7.78
C SER A 112 -15.20 -24.19 6.76
N ILE A 113 -16.36 -23.96 6.15
CA ILE A 113 -16.91 -24.79 5.07
C ILE A 113 -16.64 -24.20 3.68
N TRP A 114 -15.59 -23.39 3.56
CA TRP A 114 -15.10 -22.81 2.30
C TRP A 114 -16.00 -21.74 1.66
N LEU A 115 -16.94 -21.17 2.40
CA LEU A 115 -17.70 -20.00 1.95
C LEU A 115 -16.98 -18.71 2.38
N ASP A 116 -16.47 -17.96 1.40
CA ASP A 116 -15.76 -16.70 1.63
C ASP A 116 -16.74 -15.55 1.93
N LEU A 117 -17.27 -15.55 3.15
CA LEU A 117 -18.18 -14.53 3.69
C LEU A 117 -17.47 -13.57 4.66
N GLU A 118 -17.99 -12.36 4.75
CA GLU A 118 -17.59 -11.34 5.71
C GLU A 118 -18.83 -10.69 6.34
N VAL A 119 -18.74 -10.30 7.61
CA VAL A 119 -19.75 -9.45 8.26
C VAL A 119 -19.57 -8.01 7.79
N ASP A 120 -20.56 -7.49 7.08
CA ASP A 120 -20.61 -6.13 6.55
C ASP A 120 -21.72 -5.30 7.22
N HIS A 121 -21.62 -3.98 7.12
CA HIS A 121 -22.66 -3.05 7.55
C HIS A 121 -23.53 -2.62 6.38
N ILE A 122 -24.84 -2.86 6.42
CA ILE A 122 -25.79 -2.48 5.35
C ILE A 122 -25.66 -0.97 5.06
N VAL A 123 -25.83 -0.15 6.10
CA VAL A 123 -25.46 1.27 6.12
C VAL A 123 -24.04 1.41 6.67
N PRO A 124 -23.08 1.92 5.89
CA PRO A 124 -21.67 1.97 6.29
C PRO A 124 -21.47 2.91 7.49
N LEU A 125 -20.63 2.49 8.44
CA LEU A 125 -20.29 3.33 9.61
C LEU A 125 -19.57 4.63 9.23
N LYS A 126 -18.86 4.64 8.09
CA LYS A 126 -18.08 5.78 7.58
C LYS A 126 -18.33 6.00 6.08
N GLY A 127 -19.60 6.21 5.73
CA GLY A 127 -20.01 6.57 4.37
C GLY A 127 -19.69 8.02 4.02
N LYS A 128 -19.73 8.36 2.74
CA LYS A 128 -19.54 9.75 2.26
C LYS A 128 -20.69 10.67 2.67
N ASN A 129 -21.91 10.16 2.58
CA ASN A 129 -23.14 10.92 2.78
C ASN A 129 -24.00 10.39 3.94
N VAL A 130 -23.67 9.22 4.48
CA VAL A 130 -24.44 8.57 5.56
C VAL A 130 -23.50 7.96 6.60
N CYS A 131 -24.00 7.84 7.83
CA CYS A 131 -23.35 7.10 8.91
C CYS A 131 -24.35 6.09 9.51
N GLY A 132 -24.00 4.81 9.43
CA GLY A 132 -24.76 3.73 10.08
C GLY A 132 -24.35 3.52 11.54
N LEU A 133 -25.18 2.76 12.26
CA LEU A 133 -24.89 2.29 13.63
C LEU A 133 -24.30 0.88 13.60
N HIS A 134 -23.47 0.53 14.57
CA HIS A 134 -23.02 -0.84 14.79
C HIS A 134 -24.04 -1.57 15.68
N VAL A 135 -25.11 -2.03 15.05
CA VAL A 135 -26.25 -2.71 15.69
C VAL A 135 -26.63 -3.95 14.88
N GLU A 136 -27.31 -4.89 15.52
CA GLU A 136 -27.76 -6.16 14.96
C GLU A 136 -28.46 -6.02 13.61
N ASN A 137 -29.37 -5.05 13.50
CA ASN A 137 -30.18 -4.82 12.29
C ASN A 137 -29.42 -4.11 11.16
N ASN A 138 -28.19 -3.65 11.41
CA ASN A 138 -27.34 -3.04 10.39
C ASN A 138 -26.22 -3.97 9.95
N LEU A 139 -26.22 -5.25 10.36
CA LEU A 139 -25.24 -6.25 9.94
C LEU A 139 -25.83 -7.20 8.90
N GLN A 140 -24.99 -7.61 7.95
CA GLN A 140 -25.30 -8.64 6.96
C GLN A 140 -24.08 -9.53 6.71
N LEU A 141 -24.31 -10.76 6.29
CA LEU A 141 -23.26 -11.61 5.74
C LEU A 141 -23.21 -11.39 4.23
N LEU A 142 -22.03 -11.04 3.73
CA LEU A 142 -21.82 -10.76 2.32
C LEU A 142 -20.60 -11.54 1.83
N HIS A 143 -20.62 -12.02 0.59
CA HIS A 143 -19.42 -12.57 0.00
C HIS A 143 -18.30 -11.52 0.02
N ALA A 144 -17.09 -11.93 0.39
CA ALA A 144 -15.97 -11.01 0.53
C ALA A 144 -15.70 -10.25 -0.77
N LYS A 145 -15.97 -10.87 -1.93
CA LYS A 145 -15.92 -10.20 -3.25
C LYS A 145 -16.88 -9.02 -3.32
N ASP A 146 -18.13 -9.23 -2.95
CA ASP A 146 -19.17 -8.20 -3.03
C ASP A 146 -18.96 -7.11 -1.97
N ASN A 147 -18.48 -7.48 -0.79
CA ASN A 147 -18.09 -6.51 0.25
C ASN A 147 -16.96 -5.58 -0.23
N ARG A 148 -15.92 -6.14 -0.88
CA ARG A 148 -14.83 -5.36 -1.49
C ARG A 148 -15.33 -4.43 -2.60
N VAL A 149 -16.34 -4.83 -3.35
CA VAL A 149 -16.98 -3.99 -4.35
C VAL A 149 -17.76 -2.87 -3.67
N LYS A 150 -18.63 -3.18 -2.69
CA LYS A 150 -19.47 -2.24 -1.95
C LYS A 150 -18.66 -1.15 -1.24
N LYS A 151 -17.57 -1.51 -0.55
CA LYS A 151 -16.76 -0.56 0.26
C LYS A 151 -17.67 0.19 1.24
N ASN A 152 -17.40 1.47 1.50
CA ASN A 152 -18.23 2.33 2.34
C ASN A 152 -19.37 3.02 1.56
N ARG A 153 -19.88 2.40 0.49
CA ARG A 153 -21.04 2.94 -0.21
C ARG A 153 -22.29 2.37 0.43
N TRP A 154 -23.23 3.26 0.72
CA TRP A 154 -24.60 2.85 0.92
C TRP A 154 -25.20 2.70 -0.46
N THR A 155 -25.51 1.48 -0.83
CA THR A 155 -26.16 1.14 -2.09
C THR A 155 -27.51 0.58 -1.70
N ASP A 156 -28.59 1.21 -2.15
CA ASP A 156 -29.99 0.80 -1.88
C ASP A 156 -30.36 -0.58 -2.46
N VAL A 157 -29.36 -1.37 -2.86
CA VAL A 157 -29.56 -2.70 -3.42
C VAL A 157 -29.89 -3.64 -2.27
N LEU A 158 -31.16 -3.61 -1.88
CA LEU A 158 -31.88 -4.77 -1.39
C LEU A 158 -31.84 -5.82 -2.51
N ALA A 159 -30.74 -6.57 -2.58
CA ALA A 159 -30.72 -7.81 -3.32
C ALA A 159 -31.52 -8.82 -2.49
N TYR A 160 -32.83 -8.83 -2.71
CA TYR A 160 -33.71 -9.95 -2.36
C TYR A 160 -33.43 -11.13 -3.28
#